data_AF-A0A2H5UWG4-F1
#
_entry.id   AF-A0A2H5UWG4-F1
#
_cell.length_a   1.000
_cell.length_b   1.000
_cell.length_c   1.000
_cell.angle_alpha   90.00
_cell.angle_beta   90.00
_cell.angle_gamma   90.00
#
_symmetry.space_group_name_H-M   'P 1'
#
loop_
_entity.id
_entity.type
_entity.pdbx_description
1 polymer ?
#
loop_
_entity_poly.entity_id
_entity_poly.type
_entity_poly.pdbx_seq_one_letter_code
_entity_poly.pdbx_strand_id
1 'polypeptide(L)'
;MVDYSVEEAVSMVKILTAGIGITHILWGVALTLDYSMFTHRLGNPLVYVPIHMATGILLVAGRIIYGSALSAGILTYYWLYVKPLEPIAEPQSVGLVGISAGILLQELRPRDGWPLFLLRGGLAYPFMEWGLDAYKNPYHFHSYISTNTVTKSLITVVDPYLLIALLSIYEIGLAVWLLSGLYPKLSSYATLFTLITFSAVAGYPLALPQNIALAATAYTLANSKINSSS
;
A
#
# COMPACT_ATOMS: atom_id res chain seq x y z
N MET A 1 -5.41 4.31 30.08
CA MET A 1 -4.94 2.98 29.65
C MET A 1 -6.17 2.31 29.06
N VAL A 2 -6.23 2.13 27.74
CA VAL A 2 -7.41 1.56 27.09
C VAL A 2 -7.30 0.04 27.19
N ASP A 3 -8.17 -0.58 27.99
CA ASP A 3 -8.35 -2.03 28.00
C ASP A 3 -9.04 -2.43 26.70
N TYR A 4 -8.30 -3.07 25.80
CA TYR A 4 -8.84 -3.67 24.59
C TYR A 4 -9.36 -5.06 24.92
N SER A 5 -10.57 -5.40 24.47
CA SER A 5 -10.99 -6.80 24.48
C SER A 5 -10.15 -7.56 23.44
N VAL A 6 -9.65 -8.73 23.84
CA VAL A 6 -8.78 -9.58 23.01
C VAL A 6 -9.43 -9.91 21.66
N GLU A 7 -10.76 -10.02 21.61
CA GLU A 7 -11.53 -10.34 20.40
C GLU A 7 -11.46 -9.25 19.31
N GLU A 8 -11.40 -7.97 19.69
CA GLU A 8 -11.36 -6.87 18.72
C GLU A 8 -9.97 -6.71 18.10
N ALA A 9 -8.91 -6.86 18.90
CA ALA A 9 -7.53 -6.89 18.39
C ALA A 9 -7.34 -8.04 17.39
N VAL A 10 -7.95 -9.20 17.66
CA VAL A 10 -7.95 -10.38 16.79
C VAL A 10 -8.72 -10.14 15.48
N SER A 11 -9.84 -9.39 15.49
CA SER A 11 -10.62 -9.09 14.28
C SER A 11 -9.89 -8.14 13.32
N MET A 12 -9.22 -7.12 13.85
CA MET A 12 -8.52 -6.10 13.05
C MET A 12 -7.29 -6.65 12.31
N VAL A 13 -6.55 -7.55 12.95
CA VAL A 13 -5.38 -8.20 12.34
C VAL A 13 -5.82 -9.10 11.17
N LYS A 14 -7.03 -9.67 11.19
CA LYS A 14 -7.53 -10.54 10.10
C LYS A 14 -7.71 -9.81 8.78
N ILE A 15 -8.35 -8.63 8.76
CA ILE A 15 -8.56 -7.89 7.50
C ILE A 15 -7.23 -7.45 6.90
N LEU A 16 -6.34 -6.94 7.76
CA LEU A 16 -5.02 -6.47 7.37
C LEU A 16 -4.16 -7.61 6.79
N THR A 17 -4.09 -8.74 7.49
CA THR A 17 -3.34 -9.93 7.05
C THR A 17 -3.95 -10.57 5.82
N ALA A 18 -5.29 -10.58 5.69
CA ALA A 18 -5.96 -11.03 4.47
C ALA A 18 -5.63 -10.12 3.28
N GLY A 19 -5.60 -8.80 3.46
CA GLY A 19 -5.20 -7.84 2.43
C GLY A 19 -3.81 -8.14 1.90
N ILE A 20 -2.81 -8.22 2.79
CA ILE A 20 -1.42 -8.59 2.41
C ILE A 20 -1.39 -9.98 1.78
N GLY A 21 -2.09 -10.96 2.35
CA GLY A 21 -2.10 -12.33 1.84
C GLY A 21 -2.64 -12.42 0.41
N ILE A 22 -3.76 -11.74 0.12
CA ILE A 22 -4.35 -11.67 -1.21
C ILE A 22 -3.40 -10.97 -2.19
N THR A 23 -2.77 -9.85 -1.79
CA THR A 23 -1.76 -9.16 -2.61
C THR A 23 -0.64 -10.11 -3.04
N HIS A 24 -0.09 -10.89 -2.10
CA HIS A 24 0.95 -11.86 -2.41
C HIS A 24 0.46 -12.98 -3.34
N ILE A 25 -0.74 -13.52 -3.14
CA ILE A 25 -1.32 -14.53 -4.04
C ILE A 25 -1.46 -13.97 -5.46
N LEU A 26 -2.02 -12.76 -5.60
CA LEU A 26 -2.22 -12.12 -6.89
C LEU A 26 -0.88 -11.86 -7.61
N TRP A 27 0.15 -11.47 -6.90
CA TRP A 27 1.49 -11.36 -7.47
C TRP A 27 2.09 -12.71 -7.88
N GLY A 28 1.90 -13.76 -7.08
CA GLY A 28 2.31 -15.11 -7.46
C GLY A 28 1.63 -15.57 -8.75
N VAL A 29 0.33 -15.29 -8.89
CA VAL A 29 -0.43 -15.55 -10.12
C VAL A 29 0.08 -14.71 -11.28
N ALA A 30 0.27 -13.40 -11.09
CA ALA A 30 0.75 -12.49 -12.14
C ALA A 30 2.14 -12.90 -12.65
N LEU A 31 3.08 -13.23 -11.75
CA LEU A 31 4.40 -13.74 -12.09
C LEU A 31 4.35 -15.08 -12.83
N THR A 32 3.30 -15.88 -12.63
CA THR A 32 3.12 -17.16 -13.35
C THR A 32 2.56 -16.94 -14.76
N LEU A 33 1.59 -16.03 -14.89
CA LEU A 33 0.88 -15.78 -16.15
C LEU A 33 1.69 -14.95 -17.13
N ASP A 34 2.44 -13.96 -16.63
CA ASP A 34 3.22 -13.06 -17.46
C ASP A 34 4.48 -12.59 -16.73
N TYR A 35 5.43 -13.51 -16.57
CA TYR A 35 6.73 -13.23 -15.94
C TYR A 35 7.56 -12.19 -16.73
N SER A 36 7.25 -11.98 -18.01
CA SER A 36 8.03 -11.11 -18.90
C SER A 36 8.02 -9.65 -18.46
N MET A 37 6.91 -9.23 -17.82
CA MET A 37 6.74 -7.90 -17.21
C MET A 37 7.67 -7.63 -16.02
N PHE A 38 8.46 -8.61 -15.56
CA PHE A 38 9.26 -8.54 -14.34
C PHE A 38 10.77 -8.84 -14.55
N THR A 39 11.23 -8.81 -15.79
CA THR A 39 12.53 -9.41 -16.21
C THR A 39 13.73 -8.44 -16.19
N HIS A 40 13.52 -7.13 -16.01
CA HIS A 40 14.61 -6.15 -16.10
C HIS A 40 15.62 -6.26 -14.97
N ARG A 41 15.25 -6.77 -13.78
CA ARG A 41 16.20 -7.02 -12.67
C ARG A 41 16.01 -8.33 -11.91
N LEU A 42 14.89 -9.03 -12.03
CA LEU A 42 14.77 -10.36 -11.45
C LEU A 42 15.41 -11.36 -12.40
N GLY A 43 16.59 -11.88 -12.06
CA GLY A 43 17.32 -12.83 -12.91
C GLY A 43 16.49 -14.08 -13.26
N ASN A 44 15.55 -14.48 -12.38
CA ASN A 44 14.51 -15.45 -12.70
C ASN A 44 13.23 -15.12 -11.90
N PRO A 45 12.22 -14.45 -12.50
CA PRO A 45 10.99 -14.06 -11.81
C PRO A 45 10.20 -15.26 -11.26
N LEU A 46 10.30 -16.42 -11.90
CA LEU A 46 9.56 -17.63 -11.49
C LEU A 46 10.02 -18.18 -10.13
N VAL A 47 11.24 -17.86 -9.69
CA VAL A 47 11.74 -18.24 -8.35
C VAL A 47 10.96 -17.53 -7.24
N TYR A 48 10.34 -16.38 -7.54
CA TYR A 48 9.58 -15.60 -6.58
C TYR A 48 8.11 -16.02 -6.47
N VAL A 49 7.57 -16.73 -7.48
CA VAL A 49 6.22 -17.31 -7.43
C VAL A 49 5.98 -18.13 -6.16
N PRO A 50 6.80 -19.15 -5.83
CA PRO A 50 6.57 -19.94 -4.62
C PRO A 50 6.72 -19.11 -3.34
N ILE A 51 7.57 -18.09 -3.33
CA ILE A 51 7.74 -17.19 -2.18
C ILE A 51 6.45 -16.39 -1.95
N HIS A 52 5.90 -15.80 -3.01
CA HIS A 52 4.64 -15.06 -2.97
C HIS A 52 3.46 -15.95 -2.58
N MET A 53 3.32 -17.12 -3.21
CA MET A 53 2.26 -18.07 -2.87
C MET A 53 2.37 -18.56 -1.42
N ALA A 54 3.57 -18.94 -0.96
CA ALA A 54 3.78 -19.36 0.42
C ALA A 54 3.46 -18.24 1.42
N THR A 55 3.89 -17.01 1.14
CA THR A 55 3.58 -15.83 1.96
C THR A 55 2.07 -15.66 2.11
N GLY A 56 1.35 -15.66 0.98
CA GLY A 56 -0.09 -15.49 0.96
C GLY A 56 -0.84 -16.60 1.69
N ILE A 57 -0.47 -17.86 1.46
CA ILE A 57 -1.06 -19.02 2.12
C ILE A 57 -0.82 -18.96 3.64
N LEU A 58 0.40 -18.64 4.08
CA LEU A 58 0.71 -18.52 5.50
C LEU A 58 -0.15 -17.47 6.18
N LEU A 59 -0.32 -16.30 5.57
CA LEU A 59 -1.16 -15.22 6.10
C LEU A 59 -2.64 -15.62 6.16
N VAL A 60 -3.18 -16.17 5.08
CA VAL A 60 -4.59 -16.60 5.01
C VAL A 60 -4.88 -17.76 5.98
N ALA A 61 -3.91 -18.66 6.19
CA ALA A 61 -4.01 -19.76 7.15
C ALA A 61 -3.78 -19.33 8.62
N GLY A 62 -3.62 -18.04 8.89
CA GLY A 62 -3.43 -17.52 10.25
C GLY A 62 -2.03 -17.72 10.83
N ARG A 63 -1.04 -18.09 10.01
CA ARG A 63 0.38 -18.18 10.39
C ARG A 63 1.05 -16.81 10.27
N ILE A 64 0.51 -15.83 11.00
CA ILE A 64 0.76 -14.39 10.83
C ILE A 64 2.26 -14.05 10.94
N ILE A 65 2.94 -14.48 12.01
CA ILE A 65 4.37 -14.16 12.22
C ILE A 65 5.22 -14.59 11.02
N TYR A 66 5.06 -15.84 10.56
CA TYR A 66 5.84 -16.39 9.45
C TYR A 66 5.50 -15.71 8.13
N GLY A 67 4.20 -15.50 7.86
CA GLY A 67 3.74 -14.81 6.67
C GLY A 67 4.22 -13.36 6.61
N SER A 68 4.09 -12.60 7.70
CA SER A 68 4.53 -11.21 7.79
C SER A 68 6.04 -11.06 7.73
N ALA A 69 6.80 -11.98 8.33
CA ALA A 69 8.26 -12.00 8.20
C ALA A 69 8.71 -12.26 6.77
N LEU A 70 8.11 -13.26 6.09
CA LEU A 70 8.41 -13.56 4.69
C LEU A 70 8.03 -12.39 3.77
N SER A 71 6.85 -11.80 3.99
CA SER A 71 6.36 -10.59 3.30
C SER A 71 7.34 -9.43 3.45
N ALA A 72 7.71 -9.07 4.68
CA ALA A 72 8.66 -8.00 4.94
C ALA A 72 10.03 -8.27 4.29
N GLY A 73 10.52 -9.52 4.36
CA GLY A 73 11.77 -9.93 3.75
C GLY A 73 11.78 -9.76 2.23
N ILE A 74 10.78 -10.32 1.54
CA ILE A 74 10.74 -10.25 0.07
C ILE A 74 10.48 -8.83 -0.44
N LEU A 75 9.60 -8.07 0.23
CA LEU A 75 9.34 -6.67 -0.13
C LEU A 75 10.56 -5.78 0.12
N THR A 76 11.33 -6.04 1.18
CA THR A 76 12.60 -5.34 1.43
C THR A 76 13.63 -5.66 0.35
N TYR A 77 13.70 -6.92 -0.10
CA TYR A 77 14.54 -7.29 -1.23
C TYR A 77 14.16 -6.51 -2.50
N TYR A 78 12.87 -6.41 -2.82
CA TYR A 78 12.42 -5.61 -3.96
C TYR A 78 12.74 -4.12 -3.81
N TRP A 79 12.54 -3.57 -2.61
CA TRP A 79 12.86 -2.18 -2.34
C TRP A 79 14.34 -1.88 -2.54
N LEU A 80 15.24 -2.70 -2.00
CA LEU A 80 16.69 -2.44 -2.02
C LEU A 80 17.34 -2.77 -3.36
N TYR A 81 16.87 -3.81 -4.07
CA TYR A 81 17.59 -4.38 -5.22
C TYR A 81 16.84 -4.27 -6.55
N VAL A 82 15.54 -3.96 -6.52
CA VAL A 82 14.67 -3.98 -7.71
C VAL A 82 14.06 -2.60 -8.04
N LYS A 83 13.90 -1.68 -7.08
CA LYS A 83 13.48 -0.28 -7.33
C LYS A 83 14.50 0.42 -8.26
N PRO A 84 14.10 1.22 -9.30
CA PRO A 84 12.77 1.78 -9.59
C PRO A 84 12.09 1.26 -10.87
N LEU A 85 12.50 0.12 -11.45
CA LEU A 85 12.12 -0.23 -12.84
C LEU A 85 11.08 -1.36 -12.98
N GLU A 86 10.69 -2.03 -11.90
CA GLU A 86 9.70 -3.12 -11.95
C GLU A 86 8.37 -2.69 -11.29
N PRO A 87 7.21 -3.10 -11.84
CA PRO A 87 5.89 -2.79 -11.27
C PRO A 87 5.69 -3.26 -9.82
N ILE A 88 6.42 -4.32 -9.41
CA ILE A 88 6.41 -4.82 -8.03
C ILE A 88 7.24 -3.92 -7.08
N ALA A 89 8.07 -3.01 -7.58
CA ALA A 89 8.94 -2.14 -6.77
C ALA A 89 8.45 -0.68 -6.68
N GLU A 90 7.16 -0.45 -6.97
CA GLU A 90 6.50 0.85 -6.82
C GLU A 90 6.46 1.34 -5.36
N PRO A 91 6.26 2.65 -5.09
CA PRO A 91 6.18 3.21 -3.74
C PRO A 91 5.26 2.43 -2.79
N GLN A 92 4.17 1.86 -3.29
CA GLN A 92 3.25 1.00 -2.54
C GLN A 92 3.97 -0.17 -1.90
N SER A 93 4.86 -0.85 -2.61
CA SER A 93 5.60 -2.01 -2.07
C SER A 93 6.50 -1.65 -0.91
N VAL A 94 7.10 -0.46 -0.94
CA VAL A 94 7.86 0.06 0.21
C VAL A 94 6.91 0.33 1.39
N GLY A 95 5.73 0.88 1.12
CA GLY A 95 4.66 1.01 2.10
C GLY A 95 4.27 -0.34 2.73
N LEU A 96 4.16 -1.39 1.91
CA LEU A 96 3.86 -2.75 2.35
C LEU A 96 4.98 -3.38 3.19
N VAL A 97 6.25 -2.96 3.04
CA VAL A 97 7.34 -3.33 3.97
C VAL A 97 6.99 -2.84 5.37
N GLY A 98 6.68 -1.54 5.49
CA GLY A 98 6.30 -0.91 6.76
C GLY A 98 5.08 -1.60 7.37
N ILE A 99 4.05 -1.87 6.56
CA ILE A 99 2.85 -2.55 7.03
C ILE A 99 3.13 -3.98 7.51
N SER A 100 3.90 -4.76 6.74
CA SER A 100 4.26 -6.14 7.11
C SER A 100 5.08 -6.19 8.39
N ALA A 101 6.03 -5.27 8.55
CA ALA A 101 6.80 -5.10 9.78
C ALA A 101 5.91 -4.65 10.95
N GLY A 102 4.94 -3.76 10.70
CA GLY A 102 3.95 -3.33 11.68
C GLY A 102 3.10 -4.49 12.21
N ILE A 103 2.62 -5.36 11.32
CA ILE A 103 1.89 -6.59 11.69
C ILE A 103 2.79 -7.51 12.52
N LEU A 104 4.03 -7.74 12.08
CA LEU A 104 4.98 -8.58 12.81
C LEU A 104 5.26 -8.04 14.22
N LEU A 105 5.48 -6.74 14.36
CA LEU A 105 5.67 -6.11 15.67
C LEU A 105 4.39 -6.10 16.51
N GLN A 106 3.20 -6.03 15.91
CA GLN A 106 1.95 -6.15 16.66
C GLN A 106 1.84 -7.52 17.34
N GLU A 107 2.27 -8.59 16.67
CA GLU A 107 2.27 -9.95 17.25
C GLU A 107 3.36 -10.13 18.31
N LEU A 108 4.56 -9.59 18.07
CA LEU A 108 5.71 -9.78 18.97
C LEU A 108 5.73 -8.82 20.16
N ARG A 109 5.24 -7.58 19.96
CA ARG A 109 5.33 -6.45 20.90
C ARG A 109 4.03 -5.61 20.86
N PRO A 110 2.87 -6.18 21.21
CA PRO A 110 1.55 -5.57 21.01
C PRO A 110 1.29 -4.27 21.79
N ARG A 111 2.08 -3.99 22.82
CA ARG A 111 1.91 -2.82 23.71
C ARG A 111 2.74 -1.61 23.29
N ASP A 112 3.61 -1.76 22.28
CA ASP A 112 4.47 -0.67 21.82
C ASP A 112 3.72 0.25 20.85
N GLY A 113 4.15 1.52 20.73
CA GLY A 113 3.62 2.44 19.72
C GLY A 113 4.14 2.18 18.30
N TRP A 114 5.19 1.36 18.17
CA TRP A 114 5.86 1.06 16.90
C TRP A 114 4.98 0.40 15.84
N PRO A 115 4.13 -0.60 16.15
CA PRO A 115 3.23 -1.19 15.17
C PRO A 115 2.35 -0.14 14.49
N LEU A 116 1.70 0.72 15.29
CA LEU A 116 0.84 1.78 14.76
C LEU A 116 1.61 2.78 13.89
N PHE A 117 2.80 3.18 14.34
CA PHE A 117 3.66 4.08 13.57
C PHE A 117 4.02 3.47 12.21
N LEU A 118 4.39 2.19 12.16
CA LEU A 118 4.74 1.51 10.93
C LEU A 118 3.54 1.30 9.99
N LEU A 119 2.36 1.01 10.52
CA LEU A 119 1.13 0.89 9.72
C LEU A 119 0.76 2.23 9.07
N ARG A 120 0.81 3.32 9.84
CA ARG A 120 0.50 4.68 9.33
C ARG A 120 1.59 5.18 8.39
N GLY A 121 2.86 4.94 8.72
CA GLY A 121 4.00 5.28 7.87
C GLY A 121 3.99 4.51 6.56
N GLY A 122 3.73 3.21 6.61
CA GLY A 122 3.60 2.37 5.41
C GLY A 122 2.43 2.80 4.52
N LEU A 123 1.30 3.22 5.11
CA LEU A 123 0.17 3.75 4.36
C LEU A 123 0.44 5.14 3.76
N ALA A 124 1.18 6.01 4.46
CA ALA A 124 1.48 7.37 4.03
C ALA A 124 2.59 7.47 2.97
N TYR A 125 3.54 6.54 3.00
CA TYR A 125 4.72 6.58 2.12
C TYR A 125 4.40 6.67 0.62
N PRO A 126 3.46 5.88 0.06
CA PRO A 126 3.14 5.95 -1.36
C PRO A 126 2.62 7.32 -1.79
N PHE A 127 1.74 7.93 -0.98
CA PHE A 127 1.21 9.27 -1.25
C PHE A 127 2.29 10.35 -1.17
N MET A 128 3.25 10.22 -0.24
CA MET A 128 4.37 11.15 -0.17
C MET A 128 5.24 11.05 -1.43
N GLU A 129 5.60 9.84 -1.86
CA GLU A 129 6.42 9.64 -3.06
C GLU A 129 5.68 10.07 -4.33
N TRP A 130 4.42 9.68 -4.51
CA TRP A 130 3.60 10.07 -5.66
C TRP A 130 3.40 11.59 -5.73
N GLY A 131 3.06 12.23 -4.61
CA GLY A 131 2.84 13.66 -4.61
C GLY A 131 4.13 14.44 -4.86
N LEU A 132 5.28 13.96 -4.36
CA LEU A 132 6.58 14.54 -4.67
C LEU A 132 7.01 14.30 -6.12
N ASP A 133 6.68 13.14 -6.68
CA ASP A 133 6.97 12.80 -8.07
C ASP A 133 6.13 13.64 -9.04
N ALA A 134 4.83 13.79 -8.77
CA ALA A 134 3.93 14.68 -9.50
C ALA A 134 4.42 16.14 -9.50
N TYR A 135 4.95 16.60 -8.35
CA TYR A 135 5.54 17.94 -8.26
C TYR A 135 6.83 18.09 -9.06
N LYS A 136 7.74 17.10 -8.99
CA LYS A 136 9.06 17.16 -9.63
C LYS A 136 9.00 16.89 -11.14
N ASN A 137 8.08 16.04 -11.58
CA ASN A 137 8.01 15.50 -12.94
C ASN A 137 6.64 15.75 -13.61
N PRO A 138 6.09 16.99 -13.62
CA PRO A 138 4.72 17.23 -14.06
C PRO A 138 4.47 16.87 -15.54
N TYR A 139 5.47 16.91 -16.40
CA TYR A 139 5.33 16.50 -17.81
C TYR A 139 5.02 15.00 -17.97
N HIS A 140 5.55 14.15 -17.09
CA HIS A 140 5.27 12.71 -17.09
C HIS A 140 3.79 12.46 -16.75
N PHE A 141 3.28 13.14 -15.73
CA PHE A 141 1.88 13.04 -15.31
C PHE A 141 0.91 13.63 -16.33
N HIS A 142 1.30 14.69 -17.03
CA HIS A 142 0.49 15.24 -18.13
C HIS A 142 0.21 14.18 -19.22
N SER A 143 1.24 13.41 -19.61
CA SER A 143 1.09 12.32 -20.57
C SER A 143 0.09 11.26 -20.09
N TYR A 144 0.14 10.88 -18.80
CA TYR A 144 -0.82 9.92 -18.25
C TYR A 144 -2.25 10.44 -18.24
N ILE A 145 -2.45 11.67 -17.77
CA ILE A 145 -3.80 12.25 -17.66
C ILE A 145 -4.44 12.44 -19.05
N SER A 146 -3.64 12.84 -20.04
CA SER A 146 -4.11 13.09 -21.41
C SER A 146 -4.41 11.82 -22.22
N THR A 147 -3.79 10.69 -21.87
CA THR A 147 -3.98 9.39 -22.55
C THR A 147 -5.02 8.50 -21.86
N ASN A 148 -5.28 8.70 -20.57
CA ASN A 148 -6.26 7.94 -19.82
C ASN A 148 -7.71 8.36 -20.15
N THR A 149 -8.55 7.40 -20.55
CA THR A 149 -9.92 7.65 -21.02
C THR A 149 -10.85 8.22 -19.94
N VAL A 150 -10.55 7.97 -18.66
CA VAL A 150 -11.33 8.47 -17.52
C VAL A 150 -10.94 9.91 -17.19
N THR A 151 -9.64 10.24 -17.19
CA THR A 151 -9.15 11.56 -16.77
C THR A 151 -9.03 12.58 -17.91
N LYS A 152 -9.00 12.14 -19.17
CA LYS A 152 -8.83 13.02 -20.34
C LYS A 152 -9.93 14.10 -20.47
N SER A 153 -11.12 13.86 -19.96
CA SER A 153 -12.18 14.88 -19.95
C SER A 153 -11.90 16.00 -18.96
N LEU A 154 -11.07 15.79 -17.92
CA LEU A 154 -10.77 16.83 -16.93
C LEU A 154 -9.88 17.93 -17.50
N ILE A 155 -8.97 17.57 -18.42
CA ILE A 155 -8.03 18.52 -19.03
C ILE A 155 -8.67 19.45 -20.06
N THR A 156 -9.94 19.21 -20.43
CA THR A 156 -10.69 20.14 -21.28
C THR A 156 -11.31 21.28 -20.48
N VAL A 157 -11.36 21.15 -19.14
CA VAL A 157 -12.04 22.10 -18.24
C VAL A 157 -11.07 22.75 -17.25
N VAL A 158 -9.96 22.08 -16.93
CA VAL A 158 -8.94 22.54 -15.98
C VAL A 158 -7.57 22.47 -16.64
N ASP A 159 -6.73 23.48 -16.40
CA ASP A 159 -5.33 23.44 -16.82
C ASP A 159 -4.64 22.18 -16.24
N PRO A 160 -3.99 21.36 -17.08
CA PRO A 160 -3.50 20.07 -16.63
C PRO A 160 -2.33 20.19 -15.64
N TYR A 161 -1.53 21.26 -15.70
CA TYR A 161 -0.46 21.49 -14.73
C TYR A 161 -1.02 21.94 -13.38
N LEU A 162 -2.08 22.74 -13.37
CA LEU A 162 -2.82 23.06 -12.16
C LEU A 162 -3.42 21.79 -11.54
N LEU A 163 -4.01 20.90 -12.34
CA LEU A 163 -4.55 19.62 -11.85
C LEU A 163 -3.47 18.76 -11.20
N ILE A 164 -2.30 18.64 -11.83
CA ILE A 164 -1.14 17.89 -11.31
C ILE A 164 -0.61 18.52 -10.02
N ALA A 165 -0.52 19.85 -9.96
CA ALA A 165 -0.09 20.56 -8.75
C ALA A 165 -1.07 20.34 -7.59
N LEU A 166 -2.38 20.39 -7.85
CA LEU A 166 -3.40 20.11 -6.84
C LEU A 166 -3.35 18.65 -6.36
N LEU A 167 -3.11 17.70 -7.27
CA LEU A 167 -2.93 16.30 -6.92
C LEU A 167 -1.71 16.10 -6.01
N SER A 168 -0.57 16.71 -6.36
CA SER A 168 0.64 16.68 -5.53
C SER A 168 0.39 17.21 -4.11
N ILE A 169 -0.24 18.38 -4.00
CA ILE A 169 -0.57 18.99 -2.71
C ILE A 169 -1.52 18.10 -1.92
N TYR A 170 -2.51 17.52 -2.59
CA TYR A 170 -3.47 16.60 -1.98
C TYR A 170 -2.79 15.35 -1.41
N GLU A 171 -1.96 14.67 -2.20
CA GLU A 171 -1.30 13.42 -1.78
C GLU A 171 -0.30 13.66 -0.65
N ILE A 172 0.53 14.70 -0.74
CA ILE A 172 1.44 15.09 0.34
C ILE A 172 0.65 15.48 1.59
N GLY A 173 -0.42 16.26 1.42
CA GLY A 173 -1.30 16.67 2.51
C GLY A 173 -1.95 15.48 3.20
N LEU A 174 -2.43 14.49 2.44
CA LEU A 174 -3.01 13.26 2.94
C LEU A 174 -1.98 12.43 3.71
N ALA A 175 -0.75 12.30 3.20
CA ALA A 175 0.35 11.63 3.89
C ALA A 175 0.69 12.30 5.23
N VAL A 176 0.82 13.63 5.24
CA VAL A 176 1.08 14.40 6.47
C VAL A 176 -0.09 14.28 7.45
N TRP A 177 -1.33 14.30 6.96
CA TRP A 177 -2.52 14.12 7.80
C TRP A 177 -2.58 12.71 8.43
N LEU A 178 -2.28 11.68 7.65
CA LEU A 178 -2.12 10.30 8.14
C LEU A 178 -1.02 10.19 9.19
N LEU A 179 0.11 10.88 9.04
CA LEU A 179 1.25 10.83 9.97
C LEU A 179 1.06 11.69 11.22
N SER A 180 0.33 12.80 11.15
CA SER A 180 0.07 13.67 12.30
C SER A 180 -0.86 13.02 13.32
N GLY A 181 -1.83 12.23 12.84
CA GLY A 181 -2.77 11.49 13.69
C GLY A 181 -3.94 12.34 14.15
N LEU A 182 -4.08 13.54 13.57
CA LEU A 182 -5.26 14.36 13.73
C LEU A 182 -6.43 13.69 13.00
N TYR A 183 -7.58 13.55 13.66
CA TYR A 183 -8.77 12.90 13.10
C TYR A 183 -8.47 11.57 12.36
N PRO A 184 -7.84 10.61 13.03
CA PRO A 184 -7.21 9.47 12.38
C PRO A 184 -8.21 8.55 11.65
N LYS A 185 -9.46 8.52 12.12
CA LYS A 185 -10.56 7.85 11.42
C LYS A 185 -10.88 8.51 10.06
N LEU A 186 -10.96 9.84 10.02
CA LEU A 186 -11.26 10.58 8.78
C LEU A 186 -10.10 10.48 7.78
N SER A 187 -8.86 10.66 8.21
CA SER A 187 -7.70 10.54 7.32
C SER A 187 -7.57 9.12 6.75
N SER A 188 -7.87 8.09 7.55
CA SER A 188 -7.89 6.69 7.09
C SER A 188 -9.01 6.43 6.07
N TYR A 189 -10.22 6.96 6.28
CA TYR A 189 -11.30 6.84 5.29
C TYR A 189 -11.04 7.62 4.00
N ALA A 190 -10.49 8.83 4.10
CA ALA A 190 -10.05 9.60 2.93
C ALA A 190 -9.00 8.83 2.13
N THR A 191 -8.06 8.19 2.82
CA THR A 191 -7.05 7.33 2.20
C THR A 191 -7.67 6.12 1.50
N LEU A 192 -8.57 5.42 2.19
CA LEU A 192 -9.30 4.29 1.61
C LEU A 192 -10.04 4.70 0.32
N PHE A 193 -10.78 5.81 0.38
CA PHE A 193 -11.50 6.33 -0.78
C PHE A 193 -10.56 6.69 -1.94
N THR A 194 -9.40 7.28 -1.63
CA THR A 194 -8.38 7.61 -2.62
C THR A 194 -7.81 6.37 -3.29
N LEU A 195 -7.46 5.33 -2.53
CA LEU A 195 -6.93 4.08 -3.06
C LEU A 195 -7.94 3.35 -3.95
N ILE A 196 -9.22 3.34 -3.55
CA ILE A 196 -10.30 2.78 -4.36
C ILE A 196 -10.47 3.58 -5.66
N THR A 197 -10.48 4.91 -5.56
CA THR A 197 -10.60 5.80 -6.73
C THR A 197 -9.42 5.62 -7.67
N PHE A 198 -8.18 5.59 -7.17
CA PHE A 198 -7.00 5.33 -7.98
C PHE A 198 -7.05 3.95 -8.64
N SER A 199 -7.50 2.93 -7.93
CA SER A 199 -7.65 1.58 -8.51
C SER A 199 -8.66 1.57 -9.65
N ALA A 200 -9.75 2.33 -9.54
CA ALA A 200 -10.76 2.46 -10.60
C ALA A 200 -10.29 3.30 -11.79
N VAL A 201 -9.55 4.39 -11.53
CA VAL A 201 -9.13 5.37 -12.56
C VAL A 201 -7.87 4.94 -13.28
N ALA A 202 -6.86 4.44 -12.56
CA ALA A 202 -5.56 4.10 -13.12
C ALA A 202 -5.63 2.84 -13.99
N GLY A 203 -6.59 1.94 -13.75
CA GLY A 203 -6.76 0.69 -14.52
C GLY A 203 -5.52 -0.20 -14.53
N TYR A 204 -4.54 0.07 -13.66
CA TYR A 204 -3.20 -0.51 -13.74
C TYR A 204 -3.23 -1.89 -13.08
N PRO A 205 -3.14 -3.00 -13.85
CA PRO A 205 -3.35 -4.35 -13.34
C PRO A 205 -2.35 -4.75 -12.25
N LEU A 206 -1.19 -4.09 -12.24
CA LEU A 206 -0.07 -4.41 -11.35
C LEU A 206 -0.06 -3.60 -10.05
N ALA A 207 -0.66 -2.40 -10.04
CA ALA A 207 -0.84 -1.58 -8.84
C ALA A 207 -2.07 -2.02 -8.02
N LEU A 208 -3.06 -2.64 -8.68
CA LEU A 208 -4.28 -3.12 -8.05
C LEU A 208 -4.01 -4.09 -6.88
N PRO A 209 -3.13 -5.12 -7.01
CA PRO A 209 -2.76 -5.97 -5.87
C PRO A 209 -2.23 -5.20 -4.67
N GLN A 210 -1.34 -4.22 -4.85
CA GLN A 210 -0.78 -3.45 -3.74
C GLN A 210 -1.84 -2.57 -3.07
N ASN A 211 -2.71 -1.96 -3.87
CA ASN A 211 -3.79 -1.11 -3.38
C ASN A 211 -4.80 -1.89 -2.52
N ILE A 212 -4.98 -3.21 -2.74
CA ILE A 212 -5.81 -4.06 -1.86
C ILE A 212 -5.26 -4.08 -0.44
N ALA A 213 -3.95 -4.32 -0.27
CA ALA A 213 -3.32 -4.33 1.04
C ALA A 213 -3.31 -2.94 1.70
N LEU A 214 -3.05 -1.88 0.94
CA LEU A 214 -3.12 -0.50 1.45
C LEU A 214 -4.55 -0.14 1.87
N ALA A 215 -5.57 -0.53 1.09
CA ALA A 215 -6.98 -0.29 1.39
C ALA A 215 -7.42 -1.07 2.64
N ALA A 216 -7.02 -2.34 2.75
CA ALA A 216 -7.25 -3.14 3.96
C ALA A 216 -6.61 -2.47 5.19
N THR A 217 -5.39 -1.94 5.05
CA THR A 217 -4.71 -1.18 6.11
C THR A 217 -5.47 0.08 6.50
N ALA A 218 -5.88 0.88 5.52
CA ALA A 218 -6.66 2.09 5.75
C ALA A 218 -8.00 1.78 6.45
N TYR A 219 -8.70 0.74 6.00
CA TYR A 219 -9.94 0.29 6.63
C TYR A 219 -9.72 -0.17 8.08
N THR A 220 -8.67 -0.96 8.34
CA THR A 220 -8.32 -1.43 9.68
C THR A 220 -7.98 -0.25 10.60
N LEU A 221 -7.18 0.72 10.14
CA LEU A 221 -6.85 1.91 10.92
C LEU A 221 -8.11 2.75 11.20
N ALA A 222 -8.99 2.95 10.22
CA ALA A 222 -10.22 3.73 10.37
C ALA A 222 -11.18 3.16 11.43
N ASN A 223 -11.20 1.84 11.56
CA ASN A 223 -12.08 1.12 12.49
C ASN A 223 -11.37 0.67 13.77
N SER A 224 -10.09 1.01 13.92
CA SER A 224 -9.36 0.71 15.15
C SER A 224 -9.76 1.63 16.29
N LYS A 225 -10.02 1.04 17.46
CA LYS A 225 -10.27 1.83 18.68
C LYS A 225 -9.08 2.66 19.14
N ILE A 226 -7.88 2.31 18.67
CA ILE A 226 -6.63 3.08 18.81
C ILE A 226 -6.84 4.54 18.37
N ASN A 227 -7.74 4.76 17.42
CA ASN A 227 -8.05 6.05 16.82
C ASN A 227 -9.34 6.71 17.36
N SER A 228 -10.00 6.10 18.35
CA SER A 228 -11.28 6.55 18.91
C SER A 228 -11.18 7.22 20.29
N SER A 229 -9.96 7.33 20.83
CA SER A 229 -9.68 7.88 22.17
C SER A 229 -8.99 9.26 22.14
N SER A 230 -9.06 9.97 21.01
CA SER A 230 -8.57 11.35 20.84
C SER A 230 -9.72 12.34 20.71
#